data_AF-A0A7X7DGU4-F1
#
_entry.id   AF-A0A7X7DGU4-F1
#
_cell.length_a   1.000
_cell.length_b   1.000
_cell.length_c   1.000
_cell.angle_alpha   90.00
_cell.angle_beta   90.00
_cell.angle_gamma   90.00
#
_symmetry.space_group_name_H-M   'P 1'
#
loop_
_entity.id
_entity.type
_entity.pdbx_description
1 polymer ?
#
loop_
_entity_poly.entity_id
_entity_poly.type
_entity_poly.pdbx_seq_one_letter_code
_entity_poly.pdbx_strand_id
1 'polypeptide(L)'
;MPDYVFCTLNDSVAAELGKYWGSLSLEGLTSLSDSAAAELGKNQAVLWLRGLTTLSGGAAAGLGNHKGELYLGCLSSLSDEAAAGLGKHQGKLDIYGLTTLSEGAAAGLANYQGTLSLDGLTTLSDGAAAGLGKHQGQGRLELHGLQTLTDGAAAGLGNYKGELCLTGLCSLSDAAAAGLAKHQGSLNLSRLTSLSDGAAFELSKHQGVLDIRNVTSLSKYAAIQLAKLDSIWVNDEVRPLVENGRLIQRARTALCVELAKPENQDIKDDASYLNALRREIAQQFGVPEEDLIEPPRPLTSQEIAEKLRKDKQSKM
;
A
#
# COMPACT_ATOMS: atom_id res chain seq x y z
N MET A 1 -19.59 -8.11 43.67
CA MET A 1 -20.28 -9.20 42.93
C MET A 1 -19.19 -9.91 42.16
N PRO A 2 -19.13 -11.26 42.12
CA PRO A 2 -18.11 -11.93 41.32
C PRO A 2 -18.40 -11.63 39.85
N ASP A 3 -17.39 -11.11 39.15
CA ASP A 3 -17.40 -10.94 37.70
C ASP A 3 -17.58 -12.31 37.06
N TYR A 4 -18.81 -12.63 36.63
CA TYR A 4 -19.06 -13.78 35.78
C TYR A 4 -18.47 -13.47 34.40
N VAL A 5 -17.16 -13.73 34.26
CA VAL A 5 -16.52 -13.83 32.96
C VAL A 5 -17.13 -15.06 32.28
N PHE A 6 -18.11 -14.84 31.41
CA PHE A 6 -18.66 -15.90 30.57
C PHE A 6 -17.60 -16.32 29.54
N CYS A 7 -16.70 -17.24 29.92
CA CYS A 7 -15.62 -17.68 29.04
C CYS A 7 -16.11 -18.49 27.82
N THR A 8 -17.33 -19.02 27.88
CA THR A 8 -17.92 -19.86 26.82
C THR A 8 -19.42 -19.59 26.66
N LEU A 9 -19.91 -19.73 25.42
CA LEU A 9 -21.31 -19.59 25.07
C LEU A 9 -21.89 -20.98 24.80
N ASN A 10 -22.99 -21.31 25.45
CA ASN A 10 -23.71 -22.56 25.21
C ASN A 10 -24.45 -22.51 23.85
N ASP A 11 -24.40 -23.59 23.08
CA ASP A 11 -25.01 -23.67 21.74
C ASP A 11 -26.52 -23.37 21.72
N SER A 12 -27.27 -23.76 22.76
CA SER A 12 -28.70 -23.45 22.86
C SER A 12 -28.96 -21.96 23.09
N VAL A 13 -28.08 -21.30 23.86
CA VAL A 13 -28.15 -19.84 24.06
C VAL A 13 -27.75 -19.13 22.77
N ALA A 14 -26.72 -19.62 22.07
CA ALA A 14 -26.32 -19.09 20.77
C ALA A 14 -27.46 -19.17 19.73
N ALA A 15 -28.24 -20.25 19.72
CA ALA A 15 -29.40 -20.41 18.85
C ALA A 15 -30.50 -19.36 19.08
N GLU A 16 -30.77 -18.99 20.35
CA GLU A 16 -31.71 -17.92 20.66
C GLU A 16 -31.15 -16.54 20.31
N LEU A 17 -29.86 -16.31 20.60
CA LEU A 17 -29.17 -15.06 20.24
C LEU A 17 -29.08 -14.86 18.72
N GLY A 18 -28.89 -15.92 17.94
CA GLY A 18 -28.85 -15.87 16.48
C GLY A 18 -30.17 -15.39 15.84
N LYS A 19 -31.30 -15.60 16.51
CA LYS A 19 -32.63 -15.10 16.07
C LYS A 19 -32.86 -13.64 16.44
N TYR A 20 -32.08 -13.10 17.38
CA TYR A 20 -32.20 -11.73 17.83
C TYR A 20 -31.87 -10.78 16.68
N TRP A 21 -32.66 -9.72 16.50
CA TRP A 21 -32.49 -8.76 15.41
C TRP A 21 -31.66 -7.54 15.80
N GLY A 22 -31.35 -7.39 17.10
CA GLY A 22 -30.50 -6.32 17.60
C GLY A 22 -29.02 -6.71 17.64
N SER A 23 -28.19 -5.71 17.90
CA SER A 23 -26.75 -5.90 18.05
C SER A 23 -26.42 -6.67 19.34
N LEU A 24 -25.41 -7.53 19.27
CA LEU A 24 -24.97 -8.37 20.38
C LEU A 24 -23.53 -8.03 20.76
N SER A 25 -23.34 -7.75 22.04
CA SER A 25 -22.03 -7.46 22.63
C SER A 25 -21.64 -8.58 23.59
N LEU A 26 -20.74 -9.46 23.17
CA LEU A 26 -20.26 -10.62 23.94
C LEU A 26 -18.77 -10.49 24.24
N GLU A 27 -18.37 -9.34 24.78
CA GLU A 27 -16.96 -8.97 24.98
C GLU A 27 -16.21 -9.86 26.00
N GLY A 28 -16.94 -10.55 26.87
CA GLY A 28 -16.35 -11.51 27.83
C GLY A 28 -16.06 -12.89 27.26
N LEU A 29 -16.51 -13.18 26.03
CA LEU A 29 -16.39 -14.50 25.41
C LEU A 29 -14.97 -14.71 24.88
N THR A 30 -14.24 -15.67 25.45
CA THR A 30 -12.84 -15.94 25.07
C THR A 30 -12.68 -17.10 24.08
N SER A 31 -13.66 -18.00 24.03
CA SER A 31 -13.73 -19.08 23.03
C SER A 31 -15.17 -19.33 22.57
N LEU A 32 -15.31 -19.84 21.34
CA LEU A 32 -16.59 -20.08 20.68
C LEU A 32 -16.56 -21.43 19.98
N SER A 33 -17.59 -22.27 20.19
CA SER A 33 -17.74 -23.54 19.49
C SER A 33 -18.17 -23.32 18.03
N ASP A 34 -17.88 -24.28 17.15
CA ASP A 34 -18.31 -24.24 15.75
C ASP A 34 -19.84 -24.13 15.63
N SER A 35 -20.57 -24.84 16.50
CA SER A 35 -22.03 -24.83 16.52
C SER A 35 -22.58 -23.48 16.99
N ALA A 36 -22.06 -22.92 18.08
CA ALA A 36 -22.47 -21.61 18.57
C ALA A 36 -22.16 -20.50 17.55
N ALA A 37 -21.02 -20.57 16.87
CA ALA A 37 -20.66 -19.63 15.81
C ALA A 37 -21.62 -19.69 14.61
N ALA A 38 -22.02 -20.90 14.19
CA ALA A 38 -22.97 -21.08 13.11
C ALA A 38 -24.36 -20.51 13.47
N GLU A 39 -24.77 -20.61 14.73
CA GLU A 39 -26.00 -20.00 15.21
C GLU A 39 -25.90 -18.47 15.28
N LEU A 40 -24.81 -17.94 15.85
CA LEU A 40 -24.58 -16.49 15.91
C LEU A 40 -24.47 -15.84 14.53
N GLY A 41 -23.90 -16.54 13.54
CA GLY A 41 -23.81 -16.06 12.15
C GLY A 41 -25.17 -15.87 11.46
N LYS A 42 -26.29 -16.31 12.06
CA LYS A 42 -27.65 -16.04 11.56
C LYS A 42 -28.14 -14.64 11.92
N ASN A 43 -27.54 -14.00 12.92
CA ASN A 43 -27.79 -12.61 13.24
C ASN A 43 -27.43 -11.73 12.03
N GLN A 44 -28.08 -10.59 11.86
CA GLN A 44 -27.81 -9.67 10.74
C GLN A 44 -27.41 -8.26 11.21
N ALA A 45 -27.34 -8.05 12.53
CA ALA A 45 -26.97 -6.79 13.15
C ALA A 45 -25.47 -6.76 13.48
N VAL A 46 -25.05 -5.92 14.43
CA VAL A 46 -23.64 -5.84 14.82
C VAL A 46 -23.30 -6.91 15.85
N LEU A 47 -22.17 -7.58 15.66
CA LEU A 47 -21.64 -8.61 16.56
C LEU A 47 -20.27 -8.17 17.10
N TRP A 48 -20.21 -7.84 18.39
CA TRP A 48 -18.96 -7.56 19.09
C TRP A 48 -18.50 -8.79 19.86
N LEU A 49 -17.41 -9.40 19.38
CA LEU A 49 -16.76 -10.59 19.94
C LEU A 49 -15.29 -10.28 20.26
N ARG A 50 -14.98 -9.09 20.81
CA ARG A 50 -13.59 -8.65 20.95
C ARG A 50 -12.84 -9.43 22.02
N GLY A 51 -13.52 -10.16 22.90
CA GLY A 51 -12.87 -11.06 23.87
C GLY A 51 -12.27 -12.34 23.27
N LEU A 52 -12.65 -12.71 22.04
CA LEU A 52 -12.17 -13.95 21.43
C LEU A 52 -10.67 -13.89 21.17
N THR A 53 -9.94 -14.85 21.73
CA THR A 53 -8.48 -14.98 21.57
C THR A 53 -8.11 -16.10 20.62
N THR A 54 -9.04 -17.01 20.33
CA THR A 54 -8.87 -18.12 19.38
C THR A 54 -10.14 -18.30 18.54
N LEU A 55 -9.97 -18.78 17.31
CA LEU A 55 -11.07 -19.06 16.40
C LEU A 55 -10.71 -20.29 15.55
N SER A 56 -11.53 -21.33 15.64
CA SER A 56 -11.39 -22.53 14.79
C SER A 56 -11.84 -22.23 13.35
N GLY A 57 -11.44 -23.06 12.40
CA GLY A 57 -11.92 -22.98 11.01
C GLY A 57 -13.44 -23.13 10.90
N GLY A 58 -14.05 -24.03 11.70
CA GLY A 58 -15.49 -24.22 11.72
C GLY A 58 -16.24 -23.02 12.30
N ALA A 59 -15.77 -22.46 13.42
CA ALA A 59 -16.36 -21.24 13.99
C ALA A 59 -16.22 -20.04 13.06
N ALA A 60 -15.06 -19.86 12.42
CA ALA A 60 -14.86 -18.83 11.42
C ALA A 60 -15.79 -19.00 10.20
N ALA A 61 -16.03 -20.22 9.75
CA ALA A 61 -16.98 -20.48 8.66
C ALA A 61 -18.43 -20.17 9.07
N GLY A 62 -18.80 -20.45 10.33
CA GLY A 62 -20.09 -20.06 10.89
C GLY A 62 -20.26 -18.54 10.92
N LEU A 63 -19.28 -17.82 11.47
CA LEU A 63 -19.27 -16.36 11.54
C LEU A 63 -19.15 -15.71 10.16
N GLY A 64 -18.48 -16.33 9.19
CA GLY A 64 -18.35 -15.80 7.82
C GLY A 64 -19.67 -15.76 7.04
N ASN A 65 -20.73 -16.42 7.53
CA ASN A 65 -22.08 -16.29 6.98
C ASN A 65 -22.86 -15.08 7.56
N HIS A 66 -22.33 -14.44 8.60
CA HIS A 66 -22.88 -13.23 9.17
C HIS A 66 -22.94 -12.14 8.10
N LYS A 67 -24.01 -11.35 8.08
CA LYS A 67 -24.18 -10.29 7.08
C LYS A 67 -23.95 -8.89 7.64
N GLY A 68 -23.97 -8.76 8.96
CA GLY A 68 -23.74 -7.47 9.63
C GLY A 68 -22.26 -7.21 9.91
N GLU A 69 -22.00 -6.25 10.79
CA GLU A 69 -20.64 -5.92 11.21
C GLU A 69 -20.14 -6.93 12.24
N LEU A 70 -18.90 -7.39 12.08
CA LEU A 70 -18.24 -8.39 12.92
C LEU A 70 -16.93 -7.82 13.45
N TYR A 71 -16.81 -7.74 14.78
CA TYR A 71 -15.64 -7.21 15.47
C TYR A 71 -14.93 -8.29 16.30
N LEU A 72 -13.70 -8.63 15.91
CA LEU A 72 -12.85 -9.70 16.47
C LEU A 72 -11.50 -9.12 16.93
N GLY A 73 -11.54 -8.24 17.93
CA GLY A 73 -10.43 -7.38 18.29
C GLY A 73 -9.22 -8.02 18.99
N CYS A 74 -9.36 -9.20 19.63
CA CYS A 74 -8.25 -9.82 20.39
C CYS A 74 -7.65 -11.08 19.74
N LEU A 75 -8.01 -11.39 18.48
CA LEU A 75 -7.37 -12.47 17.74
C LEU A 75 -5.95 -12.06 17.33
N SER A 76 -4.93 -12.61 17.99
CA SER A 76 -3.52 -12.29 17.70
C SER A 76 -2.96 -13.04 16.50
N SER A 77 -3.56 -14.18 16.15
CA SER A 77 -3.27 -15.00 14.97
C SER A 77 -4.55 -15.66 14.41
N LEU A 78 -4.47 -16.11 13.15
CA LEU A 78 -5.51 -16.91 12.50
C LEU A 78 -4.86 -18.14 11.86
N SER A 79 -5.54 -19.29 11.92
CA SER A 79 -5.20 -20.42 11.05
C SER A 79 -5.64 -20.15 9.62
N ASP A 80 -5.07 -20.89 8.67
CA ASP A 80 -5.42 -20.78 7.25
C ASP A 80 -6.92 -21.07 7.02
N GLU A 81 -7.48 -22.05 7.73
CA GLU A 81 -8.90 -22.40 7.68
C GLU A 81 -9.78 -21.30 8.28
N ALA A 82 -9.37 -20.71 9.40
CA ALA A 82 -10.11 -19.64 10.04
C ALA A 82 -10.16 -18.38 9.15
N ALA A 83 -9.02 -18.02 8.55
CA ALA A 83 -8.93 -16.95 7.58
C ALA A 83 -9.80 -17.21 6.33
N ALA A 84 -9.82 -18.44 5.80
CA ALA A 84 -10.66 -18.82 4.67
C ALA A 84 -12.17 -18.78 5.02
N GLY A 85 -12.53 -19.08 6.27
CA GLY A 85 -13.89 -18.92 6.78
C GLY A 85 -14.33 -17.44 6.82
N LEU A 86 -13.51 -16.59 7.46
CA LEU A 86 -13.77 -15.15 7.56
C LEU A 86 -13.69 -14.43 6.20
N GLY A 87 -12.88 -14.91 5.27
CA GLY A 87 -12.77 -14.36 3.91
C GLY A 87 -14.08 -14.41 3.11
N LYS A 88 -15.09 -15.16 3.55
CA LYS A 88 -16.42 -15.20 2.93
C LYS A 88 -17.37 -14.13 3.47
N HIS A 89 -17.00 -13.45 4.55
CA HIS A 89 -17.80 -12.42 5.19
C HIS A 89 -18.09 -11.29 4.21
N GLN A 90 -19.34 -10.80 4.20
CA GLN A 90 -19.77 -9.76 3.26
C GLN A 90 -20.03 -8.42 3.96
N GLY A 91 -20.22 -8.45 5.28
CA GLY A 91 -20.33 -7.23 6.08
C GLY A 91 -18.96 -6.66 6.44
N LYS A 92 -18.94 -5.64 7.29
CA LYS A 92 -17.69 -5.10 7.84
C LYS A 92 -17.03 -6.15 8.74
N LEU A 93 -15.78 -6.48 8.48
CA LEU A 93 -14.93 -7.32 9.31
C LEU A 93 -13.82 -6.47 9.93
N ASP A 94 -13.70 -6.53 11.25
CA ASP A 94 -12.62 -5.88 11.98
C ASP A 94 -11.82 -6.92 12.79
N ILE A 95 -10.55 -7.09 12.42
CA ILE A 95 -9.59 -8.05 12.99
C ILE A 95 -8.28 -7.35 13.35
N TYR A 96 -8.35 -6.10 13.85
CA TYR A 96 -7.18 -5.26 14.15
C TYR A 96 -6.17 -5.89 15.11
N GLY A 97 -6.57 -6.89 15.91
CA GLY A 97 -5.70 -7.57 16.87
C GLY A 97 -4.62 -8.46 16.27
N LEU A 98 -4.68 -8.75 14.96
CA LEU A 98 -3.74 -9.66 14.32
C LEU A 98 -2.34 -9.08 14.28
N THR A 99 -1.41 -9.79 14.91
CA THR A 99 0.01 -9.41 14.96
C THR A 99 0.89 -10.26 14.04
N THR A 100 0.35 -11.40 13.57
CA THR A 100 1.02 -12.31 12.64
C THR A 100 0.05 -12.80 11.58
N LEU A 101 0.57 -13.08 10.38
CA LEU A 101 -0.21 -13.59 9.26
C LEU A 101 0.64 -14.55 8.43
N SER A 102 0.17 -15.79 8.26
CA SER A 102 0.77 -16.77 7.35
C SER A 102 0.40 -16.46 5.89
N GLU A 103 1.12 -17.07 4.95
CA GLU A 103 0.75 -17.02 3.53
C GLU A 103 -0.65 -17.59 3.27
N GLY A 104 -0.98 -18.73 3.87
CA GLY A 104 -2.28 -19.37 3.72
C GLY A 104 -3.42 -18.52 4.31
N ALA A 105 -3.22 -17.93 5.49
CA ALA A 105 -4.20 -17.03 6.09
C ALA A 105 -4.38 -15.74 5.27
N ALA A 106 -3.30 -15.16 4.75
CA ALA A 106 -3.38 -14.03 3.83
C ALA A 106 -4.19 -14.36 2.57
N ALA A 107 -3.99 -15.54 1.98
CA ALA A 107 -4.76 -16.01 0.83
C ALA A 107 -6.23 -16.29 1.16
N GLY A 108 -6.51 -16.77 2.37
CA GLY A 108 -7.88 -16.94 2.88
C GLY A 108 -8.63 -15.61 2.98
N LEU A 109 -8.00 -14.62 3.62
CA LEU A 109 -8.54 -13.26 3.77
C LEU A 109 -8.62 -12.50 2.43
N ALA A 110 -7.79 -12.83 1.44
CA ALA A 110 -7.84 -12.22 0.11
C ALA A 110 -9.19 -12.36 -0.62
N ASN A 111 -10.04 -13.32 -0.20
CA ASN A 111 -11.38 -13.50 -0.77
C ASN A 111 -12.42 -12.50 -0.22
N TYR A 112 -12.10 -11.83 0.88
CA TYR A 112 -12.96 -10.82 1.48
C TYR A 112 -13.15 -9.66 0.50
N GLN A 113 -14.39 -9.18 0.37
CA GLN A 113 -14.73 -8.18 -0.64
C GLN A 113 -14.73 -6.74 -0.11
N GLY A 114 -14.64 -6.58 1.21
CA GLY A 114 -14.69 -5.28 1.89
C GLY A 114 -13.31 -4.65 2.13
N THR A 115 -13.28 -3.67 3.04
CA THR A 115 -12.03 -3.08 3.56
C THR A 115 -11.42 -3.99 4.61
N LEU A 116 -10.20 -4.45 4.35
CA LEU A 116 -9.43 -5.31 5.24
C LEU A 116 -8.41 -4.47 6.01
N SER A 117 -8.69 -4.24 7.30
CA SER A 117 -7.74 -3.60 8.21
C SER A 117 -6.96 -4.65 9.01
N LEU A 118 -5.64 -4.58 8.89
CA LEU A 118 -4.66 -5.46 9.51
C LEU A 118 -3.60 -4.62 10.25
N ASP A 119 -4.06 -3.58 10.94
CA ASP A 119 -3.19 -2.57 11.56
C ASP A 119 -2.34 -3.10 12.72
N GLY A 120 -2.69 -4.25 13.29
CA GLY A 120 -1.85 -4.93 14.29
C GLY A 120 -0.57 -5.55 13.70
N LEU A 121 -0.48 -5.72 12.37
CA LEU A 121 0.70 -6.29 11.73
C LEU A 121 1.83 -5.27 11.71
N THR A 122 2.91 -5.56 12.44
CA THR A 122 4.14 -4.76 12.44
C THR A 122 5.17 -5.26 11.42
N THR A 123 5.05 -6.52 10.99
CA THR A 123 5.86 -7.15 9.96
C THR A 123 4.97 -7.95 9.01
N LEU A 124 5.43 -8.13 7.77
CA LEU A 124 4.73 -8.90 6.75
C LEU A 124 5.78 -9.70 5.95
N SER A 125 5.59 -11.01 5.86
CA SER A 125 6.46 -11.86 5.04
C SER A 125 6.14 -11.67 3.55
N ASP A 126 7.12 -11.97 2.69
CA ASP A 126 6.93 -11.90 1.23
C ASP A 126 5.77 -12.78 0.76
N GLY A 127 5.61 -13.98 1.33
CA GLY A 127 4.51 -14.89 1.02
C GLY A 127 3.14 -14.35 1.46
N ALA A 128 3.02 -13.82 2.68
CA ALA A 128 1.78 -13.20 3.15
C ALA A 128 1.41 -11.96 2.32
N ALA A 129 2.38 -11.13 1.96
CA ALA A 129 2.18 -10.00 1.07
C ALA A 129 1.71 -10.42 -0.33
N ALA A 130 2.25 -11.51 -0.89
CA ALA A 130 1.79 -12.06 -2.16
C ALA A 130 0.36 -12.64 -2.06
N GLY A 131 -0.01 -13.21 -0.90
CA GLY A 131 -1.38 -13.61 -0.60
C GLY A 131 -2.33 -12.42 -0.58
N LEU A 132 -2.01 -11.37 0.18
CA LEU A 132 -2.80 -10.13 0.25
C LEU A 132 -2.84 -9.38 -1.09
N GLY A 133 -1.79 -9.45 -1.90
CA GLY A 133 -1.77 -8.88 -3.26
C GLY A 133 -2.83 -9.46 -4.20
N LYS A 134 -3.37 -10.63 -3.88
CA LYS A 134 -4.49 -11.26 -4.60
C LYS A 134 -5.86 -10.84 -4.08
N HIS A 135 -5.92 -9.94 -3.09
CA HIS A 135 -7.17 -9.47 -2.51
C HIS A 135 -8.09 -8.95 -3.62
N GLN A 136 -9.26 -9.60 -3.73
CA GLN A 136 -10.22 -9.34 -4.80
C GLN A 136 -11.20 -8.23 -4.44
N GLY A 137 -11.26 -7.86 -3.16
CA GLY A 137 -12.08 -6.77 -2.70
C GLY A 137 -11.73 -5.46 -3.39
N GLN A 138 -12.76 -4.68 -3.70
CA GLN A 138 -12.63 -3.31 -4.21
C GLN A 138 -12.34 -2.31 -3.08
N GLY A 139 -12.30 -2.78 -1.83
CA GLY A 139 -12.09 -1.96 -0.64
C GLY A 139 -10.65 -1.53 -0.40
N ARG A 140 -10.38 -1.06 0.82
CA ARG A 140 -9.03 -0.69 1.25
C ARG A 140 -8.31 -1.89 1.85
N LEU A 141 -7.01 -1.98 1.63
CA LEU A 141 -6.10 -2.81 2.41
C LEU A 141 -5.31 -1.88 3.32
N GLU A 142 -5.66 -1.89 4.60
CA GLU A 142 -5.08 -1.02 5.63
C GLU A 142 -4.03 -1.81 6.43
N LEU A 143 -2.78 -1.35 6.32
CA LEU A 143 -1.60 -1.96 6.93
C LEU A 143 -0.82 -0.85 7.67
N HIS A 144 -1.53 -0.09 8.52
CA HIS A 144 -0.97 1.08 9.20
C HIS A 144 0.13 0.72 10.21
N GLY A 145 0.15 -0.53 10.70
CA GLY A 145 1.17 -1.03 11.63
C GLY A 145 2.53 -1.34 11.02
N LEU A 146 2.61 -1.51 9.69
CA LEU A 146 3.86 -1.89 9.03
C LEU A 146 4.85 -0.72 9.02
N GLN A 147 5.92 -0.85 9.80
CA GLN A 147 6.99 0.16 9.90
C GLN A 147 8.09 -0.04 8.86
N THR A 148 8.28 -1.29 8.43
CA THR A 148 9.23 -1.68 7.39
C THR A 148 8.55 -2.59 6.38
N LEU A 149 9.10 -2.61 5.17
CA LEU A 149 8.62 -3.45 4.09
C LEU A 149 9.83 -4.00 3.33
N THR A 150 9.89 -5.31 3.16
CA THR A 150 10.91 -5.96 2.33
C THR A 150 10.61 -5.68 0.86
N ASP A 151 11.63 -5.77 0.01
CA ASP A 151 11.47 -5.62 -1.45
C ASP A 151 10.49 -6.67 -2.01
N GLY A 152 10.54 -7.90 -1.48
CA GLY A 152 9.62 -8.99 -1.86
C GLY A 152 8.17 -8.73 -1.43
N ALA A 153 7.95 -8.26 -0.20
CA ALA A 153 6.62 -7.92 0.27
C ALA A 153 6.03 -6.73 -0.52
N ALA A 154 6.83 -5.72 -0.83
CA ALA A 154 6.43 -4.61 -1.69
C ALA A 154 6.00 -5.08 -3.09
N ALA A 155 6.75 -6.02 -3.69
CA ALA A 155 6.38 -6.61 -4.97
C ALA A 155 5.10 -7.46 -4.88
N GLY A 156 4.86 -8.14 -3.76
CA GLY A 156 3.63 -8.89 -3.49
C GLY A 156 2.41 -7.96 -3.41
N LEU A 157 2.47 -6.94 -2.55
CA LEU A 157 1.41 -5.93 -2.36
C LEU A 157 1.16 -5.10 -3.62
N GLY A 158 2.17 -4.88 -4.46
CA GLY A 158 2.04 -4.16 -5.74
C GLY A 158 1.08 -4.81 -6.73
N ASN A 159 0.67 -6.07 -6.52
CA ASN A 159 -0.35 -6.73 -7.36
C ASN A 159 -1.79 -6.41 -6.95
N TYR A 160 -1.98 -5.81 -5.77
CA TYR A 160 -3.29 -5.37 -5.33
C TYR A 160 -3.80 -4.25 -6.24
N LYS A 161 -5.12 -4.20 -6.45
CA LYS A 161 -5.75 -3.24 -7.37
C LYS A 161 -6.60 -2.18 -6.68
N GLY A 162 -6.94 -2.39 -5.40
CA GLY A 162 -7.73 -1.46 -4.61
C GLY A 162 -6.91 -0.32 -4.01
N GLU A 163 -7.38 0.27 -2.91
CA GLU A 163 -6.63 1.30 -2.18
C GLU A 163 -5.70 0.65 -1.15
N LEU A 164 -4.39 0.91 -1.27
CA LEU A 164 -3.36 0.36 -0.39
C LEU A 164 -2.87 1.43 0.59
N CYS A 165 -3.10 1.22 1.88
CA CYS A 165 -2.72 2.14 2.94
C CYS A 165 -1.54 1.60 3.76
N LEU A 166 -0.36 2.18 3.55
CA LEU A 166 0.90 1.82 4.20
C LEU A 166 1.43 3.00 5.02
N THR A 167 0.57 3.64 5.80
CA THR A 167 0.93 4.87 6.54
C THR A 167 1.82 4.59 7.75
N GLY A 168 2.23 3.36 8.02
CA GLY A 168 3.24 3.06 9.05
C GLY A 168 4.66 3.21 8.54
N LEU A 169 4.87 3.16 7.22
CA LEU A 169 6.19 3.17 6.61
C LEU A 169 6.85 4.54 6.72
N CYS A 170 8.03 4.57 7.33
CA CYS A 170 8.85 5.79 7.46
C CYS A 170 9.97 5.87 6.40
N SER A 171 10.33 4.73 5.80
CA SER A 171 11.38 4.62 4.77
C SER A 171 11.01 3.61 3.70
N LEU A 172 11.51 3.80 2.48
CA LEU A 172 11.27 2.91 1.35
C LEU A 172 12.56 2.75 0.54
N SER A 173 12.96 1.52 0.24
CA SER A 173 14.10 1.24 -0.65
C SER A 173 13.71 1.50 -2.12
N ASP A 174 14.70 1.68 -3.00
CA ASP A 174 14.46 1.81 -4.45
C ASP A 174 13.75 0.57 -5.02
N ALA A 175 14.10 -0.62 -4.53
CA ALA A 175 13.51 -1.89 -4.98
C ALA A 175 12.08 -2.09 -4.47
N ALA A 176 11.80 -1.72 -3.22
CA ALA A 176 10.44 -1.72 -2.68
C ALA A 176 9.55 -0.70 -3.41
N ALA A 177 10.09 0.48 -3.74
CA ALA A 177 9.41 1.47 -4.59
C ALA A 177 9.07 0.90 -5.96
N ALA A 178 9.99 0.17 -6.60
CA ALA A 178 9.72 -0.53 -7.87
C ALA A 178 8.62 -1.60 -7.75
N GLY A 179 8.57 -2.30 -6.61
CA GLY A 179 7.51 -3.25 -6.30
C GLY A 179 6.13 -2.57 -6.22
N LEU A 180 6.04 -1.51 -5.41
CA LEU A 180 4.81 -0.74 -5.20
C LEU A 180 4.37 0.05 -6.43
N ALA A 181 5.29 0.48 -7.30
CA ALA A 181 4.94 1.20 -8.53
C ALA A 181 4.08 0.39 -9.50
N LYS A 182 4.03 -0.95 -9.36
CA LYS A 182 3.14 -1.83 -10.13
C LYS A 182 1.67 -1.72 -9.71
N HIS A 183 1.42 -1.20 -8.51
CA HIS A 183 0.08 -0.96 -7.98
C HIS A 183 -0.68 0.00 -8.90
N GLN A 184 -1.96 -0.27 -9.14
CA GLN A 184 -2.77 0.57 -10.05
C GLN A 184 -3.78 1.46 -9.31
N GLY A 185 -4.09 1.15 -8.05
CA GLY A 185 -5.00 1.94 -7.22
C GLY A 185 -4.30 3.07 -6.46
N SER A 186 -5.05 3.69 -5.55
CA SER A 186 -4.53 4.71 -4.63
C SER A 186 -3.51 4.10 -3.67
N LEU A 187 -2.32 4.69 -3.59
CA LEU A 187 -1.21 4.26 -2.76
C LEU A 187 -0.92 5.34 -1.71
N ASN A 188 -1.19 5.02 -0.45
CA ASN A 188 -0.96 5.94 0.67
C ASN A 188 0.33 5.59 1.42
N LEU A 189 1.34 6.42 1.20
CA LEU A 189 2.67 6.40 1.83
C LEU A 189 2.89 7.69 2.64
N SER A 190 1.82 8.25 3.19
CA SER A 190 1.82 9.59 3.77
C SER A 190 2.81 9.81 4.90
N ARG A 191 3.32 8.77 5.59
CA ARG A 191 4.32 8.90 6.66
C ARG A 191 5.78 8.75 6.23
N LEU A 192 6.06 8.55 4.95
CA LEU A 192 7.44 8.65 4.47
C LEU A 192 7.96 10.06 4.74
N THR A 193 9.13 10.17 5.37
CA THR A 193 9.76 11.47 5.69
C THR A 193 10.75 11.91 4.62
N SER A 194 11.31 10.95 3.86
CA SER A 194 12.25 11.18 2.78
C SER A 194 12.09 10.15 1.67
N LEU A 195 12.56 10.49 0.48
CA LEU A 195 12.56 9.59 -0.67
C LEU A 195 13.88 9.77 -1.44
N SER A 196 14.52 8.67 -1.81
CA SER A 196 15.70 8.68 -2.67
C SER A 196 15.31 9.04 -4.11
N ASP A 197 16.30 9.43 -4.91
CA ASP A 197 16.12 9.66 -6.35
C ASP A 197 15.68 8.39 -7.08
N GLY A 198 16.20 7.23 -6.68
CA GLY A 198 15.82 5.93 -7.23
C GLY A 198 14.37 5.58 -6.90
N ALA A 199 13.97 5.69 -5.64
CA ALA A 199 12.58 5.44 -5.24
C ALA A 199 11.59 6.42 -5.90
N ALA A 200 11.95 7.70 -6.01
CA ALA A 200 11.15 8.70 -6.73
C ALA A 200 11.01 8.38 -8.22
N PHE A 201 12.10 7.94 -8.87
CA PHE A 201 12.07 7.49 -10.26
C PHE A 201 11.14 6.28 -10.43
N GLU A 202 11.22 5.29 -9.55
CA GLU A 202 10.36 4.11 -9.63
C GLU A 202 8.89 4.45 -9.37
N LEU A 203 8.58 5.22 -8.32
CA LEU A 203 7.21 5.66 -8.02
C LEU A 203 6.63 6.59 -9.10
N SER A 204 7.45 7.28 -9.89
CA SER A 204 6.95 8.08 -11.03
C SER A 204 6.28 7.25 -12.12
N LYS A 205 6.42 5.92 -12.09
CA LYS A 205 5.76 4.97 -13.00
C LYS A 205 4.38 4.53 -12.50
N HIS A 206 4.03 4.86 -11.26
CA HIS A 206 2.74 4.55 -10.66
C HIS A 206 1.63 5.30 -11.42
N GLN A 207 0.51 4.63 -11.69
CA GLN A 207 -0.59 5.20 -12.49
C GLN A 207 -1.77 5.68 -11.65
N GLY A 208 -1.76 5.38 -10.35
CA GLY A 208 -2.82 5.76 -9.43
C GLY A 208 -2.53 7.07 -8.71
N VAL A 209 -3.31 7.33 -7.66
CA VAL A 209 -3.06 8.43 -6.74
C VAL A 209 -1.91 8.04 -5.81
N LEU A 210 -0.89 8.89 -5.71
CA LEU A 210 0.20 8.70 -4.76
C LEU A 210 0.10 9.75 -3.63
N ASP A 211 0.07 9.30 -2.39
CA ASP A 211 0.10 10.18 -1.22
C ASP A 211 1.40 10.04 -0.44
N ILE A 212 2.21 11.10 -0.43
CA ILE A 212 3.49 11.22 0.26
C ILE A 212 3.55 12.52 1.08
N ARG A 213 2.42 12.91 1.68
CA ARG A 213 2.24 14.23 2.32
C ARG A 213 3.21 14.57 3.44
N ASN A 214 3.89 13.63 4.12
CA ASN A 214 4.90 13.98 5.13
C ASN A 214 6.35 13.93 4.64
N VAL A 215 6.60 13.78 3.34
CA VAL A 215 7.96 13.91 2.81
C VAL A 215 8.39 15.37 2.92
N THR A 216 9.40 15.67 3.74
CA THR A 216 9.88 17.05 3.96
C THR A 216 11.16 17.35 3.18
N SER A 217 11.83 16.32 2.64
CA SER A 217 13.06 16.48 1.87
C SER A 217 12.99 15.66 0.59
N LEU A 218 13.07 16.37 -0.54
CA LEU A 218 13.23 15.82 -1.88
C LEU A 218 14.39 16.51 -2.58
N SER A 219 15.18 15.74 -3.33
CA SER A 219 16.10 16.33 -4.29
C SER A 219 15.31 16.98 -5.44
N LYS A 220 16.00 17.85 -6.19
CA LYS A 220 15.47 18.40 -7.44
C LYS A 220 15.14 17.29 -8.46
N TYR A 221 15.98 16.27 -8.53
CA TYR A 221 15.75 15.12 -9.42
C TYR A 221 14.46 14.39 -9.05
N ALA A 222 14.31 14.03 -7.76
CA ALA A 222 13.15 13.33 -7.25
C ALA A 222 11.85 14.12 -7.51
N ALA A 223 11.87 15.43 -7.27
CA ALA A 223 10.75 16.31 -7.56
C ALA A 223 10.36 16.32 -9.05
N ILE A 224 11.34 16.36 -9.96
CA ILE A 224 11.12 16.30 -11.41
C ILE A 224 10.54 14.93 -11.84
N GLN A 225 10.95 13.83 -11.20
CA GLN A 225 10.37 12.51 -11.47
C GLN A 225 8.92 12.43 -10.99
N LEU A 226 8.66 12.81 -9.74
CA LEU A 226 7.32 12.78 -9.16
C LEU A 226 6.34 13.76 -9.85
N ALA A 227 6.86 14.84 -10.44
CA ALA A 227 6.09 15.77 -11.26
C ALA A 227 5.44 15.12 -12.50
N LYS A 228 5.90 13.93 -12.92
CA LYS A 228 5.29 13.13 -13.99
C LYS A 228 3.93 12.55 -13.60
N LEU A 229 3.65 12.46 -12.31
CA LEU A 229 2.37 11.96 -11.80
C LEU A 229 1.30 13.05 -11.88
N ASP A 230 0.14 12.67 -12.44
CA ASP A 230 -1.02 13.56 -12.51
C ASP A 230 -1.61 13.79 -11.12
N SER A 231 -1.72 12.71 -10.32
CA SER A 231 -2.38 12.72 -9.01
C SER A 231 -1.39 12.38 -7.88
N ILE A 232 -0.75 13.41 -7.33
CA ILE A 232 0.16 13.30 -6.20
C ILE A 232 -0.25 14.24 -5.07
N TRP A 233 -0.27 13.73 -3.84
CA TRP A 233 -0.50 14.52 -2.63
C TRP A 233 0.83 14.72 -1.90
N VAL A 234 1.25 15.98 -1.77
CA VAL A 234 2.45 16.43 -1.07
C VAL A 234 2.07 17.54 -0.07
N ASN A 235 2.91 17.80 0.93
CA ASN A 235 2.76 18.97 1.80
C ASN A 235 3.13 20.28 1.07
N ASP A 236 2.86 21.40 1.75
CA ASP A 236 3.14 22.74 1.24
C ASP A 236 4.62 23.08 1.15
N GLU A 237 5.51 22.36 1.85
CA GLU A 237 6.97 22.56 1.76
C GLU A 237 7.52 22.01 0.45
N VAL A 238 7.05 20.83 0.03
CA VAL A 238 7.52 20.12 -1.17
C VAL A 238 6.69 20.47 -2.42
N ARG A 239 5.45 20.95 -2.25
CA ARG A 239 4.57 21.36 -3.36
C ARG A 239 5.26 22.27 -4.39
N PRO A 240 5.99 23.33 -4.01
CA PRO A 240 6.68 24.20 -4.97
C PRO A 240 7.77 23.46 -5.78
N LEU A 241 8.43 22.46 -5.18
CA LEU A 241 9.45 21.66 -5.87
C LEU A 241 8.84 20.81 -6.97
N VAL A 242 7.70 20.16 -6.69
CA VAL A 242 6.96 19.35 -7.67
C VAL A 242 6.36 20.24 -8.76
N GLU A 243 5.82 21.41 -8.42
CA GLU A 243 5.31 22.38 -9.38
C GLU A 243 6.42 22.92 -10.30
N ASN A 244 7.59 23.24 -9.76
CA ASN A 244 8.76 23.59 -10.56
C ASN A 244 9.19 22.41 -11.46
N GLY A 245 9.17 21.19 -10.92
CA GLY A 245 9.37 19.97 -11.73
C GLY A 245 8.41 19.88 -12.92
N ARG A 246 7.13 20.23 -12.75
CA ARG A 246 6.14 20.28 -13.84
C ARG A 246 6.47 21.35 -14.88
N LEU A 247 6.94 22.53 -14.45
CA LEU A 247 7.41 23.58 -15.37
C LEU A 247 8.62 23.11 -16.19
N ILE A 248 9.59 22.48 -15.55
CA ILE A 248 10.77 21.90 -16.22
C ILE A 248 10.33 20.85 -17.26
N GLN A 249 9.38 19.97 -16.94
CA GLN A 249 8.86 18.99 -17.89
C GLN A 249 8.17 19.63 -19.11
N ARG A 250 7.40 20.70 -18.90
CA ARG A 250 6.78 21.48 -19.99
C ARG A 250 7.83 22.15 -20.86
N ALA A 251 8.85 22.75 -20.25
CA ALA A 251 9.95 23.39 -20.97
C ALA A 251 10.76 22.37 -21.79
N ARG A 252 11.06 21.19 -21.23
CA ARG A 252 11.69 20.08 -21.97
C ARG A 252 10.85 19.62 -23.15
N THR A 253 9.53 19.50 -22.96
CA THR A 253 8.62 19.13 -24.04
C THR A 253 8.60 20.19 -25.14
N ALA A 254 8.56 21.48 -24.78
CA ALA A 254 8.66 22.58 -25.74
C ALA A 254 9.98 22.54 -26.54
N LEU A 255 11.10 22.28 -25.85
CA LEU A 255 12.41 22.10 -26.49
C LEU A 255 12.40 20.94 -27.49
N CYS A 256 11.83 19.79 -27.12
CA CYS A 256 11.70 18.66 -28.02
C CYS A 256 10.81 18.97 -29.22
N VAL A 257 9.71 19.72 -29.04
CA VAL A 257 8.81 20.13 -30.13
C VAL A 257 9.53 21.06 -31.11
N GLU A 258 10.28 22.04 -30.61
CA GLU A 258 11.07 22.95 -31.45
C GLU A 258 12.15 22.21 -32.23
N LEU A 259 12.86 21.28 -31.59
CA LEU A 259 13.87 20.44 -32.26
C LEU A 259 13.27 19.45 -33.27
N ALA A 260 11.99 19.11 -33.13
CA ALA A 260 11.29 18.22 -34.06
C ALA A 260 10.81 18.93 -35.34
N LYS A 261 10.78 20.27 -35.38
CA LYS A 261 10.33 21.02 -36.57
C LYS A 261 11.19 20.72 -37.79
N PRO A 262 10.60 20.55 -38.99
CA PRO A 262 11.34 20.24 -40.22
C PRO A 262 12.47 21.23 -40.53
N GLU A 263 12.23 22.53 -40.33
CA GLU A 263 13.23 23.58 -40.55
C GLU A 263 14.47 23.48 -39.64
N ASN A 264 14.36 22.77 -38.52
CA ASN A 264 15.42 22.66 -37.52
C ASN A 264 16.18 21.33 -37.60
N GLN A 265 15.76 20.38 -38.46
CA GLN A 265 16.33 19.03 -38.51
C GLN A 265 17.82 19.00 -38.88
N ASP A 266 18.27 19.94 -39.72
CA ASP A 266 19.65 20.03 -40.19
C ASP A 266 20.59 20.72 -39.18
N ILE A 267 20.03 21.44 -38.19
CA ILE A 267 20.77 22.24 -37.21
C ILE A 267 20.56 21.79 -35.76
N LYS A 268 19.68 20.81 -35.52
CA LYS A 268 19.34 20.34 -34.16
C LYS A 268 20.51 19.78 -33.36
N ASP A 269 21.57 19.33 -34.03
CA ASP A 269 22.78 18.79 -33.40
C ASP A 269 23.89 19.86 -33.26
N ASP A 270 23.68 21.07 -33.77
CA ASP A 270 24.60 22.19 -33.59
C ASP A 270 24.54 22.69 -32.14
N ALA A 271 25.69 22.65 -31.46
CA ALA A 271 25.79 23.01 -30.05
C ALA A 271 25.46 24.49 -29.77
N SER A 272 25.75 25.40 -30.71
CA SER A 272 25.45 26.82 -30.58
C SER A 272 23.94 27.05 -30.67
N TYR A 273 23.29 26.40 -31.64
CA TYR A 273 21.84 26.43 -31.80
C TYR A 273 21.12 25.84 -30.58
N LEU A 274 21.53 24.65 -30.12
CA LEU A 274 20.95 24.00 -28.94
C LEU A 274 21.05 24.86 -27.68
N ASN A 275 22.21 25.49 -27.44
CA ASN A 275 22.40 26.36 -26.28
C ASN A 275 21.63 27.69 -26.40
N ALA A 276 21.43 28.21 -27.62
CA ALA A 276 20.58 29.39 -27.84
C ALA A 276 19.10 29.05 -27.56
N LEU A 277 18.61 27.95 -28.12
CA LEU A 277 17.23 27.49 -27.96
C LEU A 277 16.92 27.13 -26.50
N ARG A 278 17.84 26.47 -25.80
CA ARG A 278 17.70 26.19 -24.35
C ARG A 278 17.56 27.48 -23.55
N ARG A 279 18.38 28.50 -23.81
CA ARG A 279 18.29 29.80 -23.13
C ARG A 279 16.96 30.49 -23.35
N GLU A 280 16.47 30.49 -24.59
CA GLU A 280 15.18 31.08 -24.93
C GLU A 280 14.02 30.38 -24.19
N ILE A 281 13.98 29.04 -24.24
CA ILE A 281 12.94 28.25 -23.58
C ILE A 281 13.05 28.35 -22.06
N ALA A 282 14.27 28.32 -21.50
CA ALA A 282 14.51 28.53 -20.08
C ALA A 282 13.93 29.87 -19.61
N GLN A 283 14.18 30.96 -20.36
CA GLN A 283 13.64 32.28 -20.09
C GLN A 283 12.11 32.33 -20.21
N GLN A 284 11.54 31.68 -21.23
CA GLN A 284 10.09 31.63 -21.44
C GLN A 284 9.35 30.96 -20.27
N PHE A 285 9.91 29.89 -19.72
CA PHE A 285 9.29 29.11 -18.64
C PHE A 285 9.76 29.53 -17.23
N GLY A 286 10.75 30.42 -17.14
CA GLY A 286 11.32 30.86 -15.86
C GLY A 286 12.09 29.77 -15.12
N VAL A 287 12.71 28.84 -15.85
CA VAL A 287 13.49 27.72 -15.30
C VAL A 287 14.97 27.88 -15.63
N PRO A 288 15.90 27.38 -14.78
CA PRO A 288 17.34 27.37 -15.11
C PRO A 288 17.65 26.56 -16.37
N GLU A 289 18.61 27.02 -17.17
CA GLU A 289 19.00 26.36 -18.44
C GLU A 289 19.51 24.93 -18.20
N GLU A 290 20.27 24.73 -17.13
CA GLU A 290 20.84 23.44 -16.73
C GLU A 290 19.78 22.37 -16.47
N ASP A 291 18.54 22.76 -16.15
CA ASP A 291 17.44 21.83 -15.88
C ASP A 291 16.77 21.30 -17.14
N LEU A 292 17.01 21.94 -18.28
CA LEU A 292 16.54 21.44 -19.58
C LEU A 292 17.36 20.25 -20.07
N ILE A 293 18.51 20.01 -19.47
CA ILE A 293 19.30 18.79 -19.67
C ILE A 293 18.78 17.74 -18.71
N GLU A 294 18.29 16.61 -19.23
CA GLU A 294 17.85 15.53 -18.35
C GLU A 294 19.08 14.90 -17.65
N PRO A 295 19.15 14.95 -16.31
CA PRO A 295 20.24 14.32 -15.59
C PRO A 295 20.20 12.79 -15.78
N PRO A 296 21.36 12.11 -15.75
CA PRO A 296 21.41 10.66 -15.91
C PRO A 296 20.57 9.96 -14.85
N ARG A 297 19.86 8.91 -15.24
CA ARG A 297 19.06 8.08 -14.32
C ARG A 297 19.94 7.58 -13.17
N PRO A 298 19.46 7.63 -11.90
CA PRO A 298 20.13 7.00 -10.77
C PRO A 298 20.35 5.51 -11.05
N LEU A 299 21.53 5.01 -10.70
CA LEU A 299 21.80 3.57 -10.74
C LEU A 299 21.01 2.91 -9.61
N THR A 300 20.27 1.86 -9.95
CA THR A 300 19.58 1.01 -8.97
C THR A 300 20.58 0.29 -8.06
N SER A 301 20.13 -0.16 -6.89
CA SER A 301 20.98 -0.91 -5.96
C SER A 301 21.60 -2.16 -6.60
N GLN A 302 20.89 -2.82 -7.54
CA GLN A 302 21.42 -3.96 -8.31
C GLN A 302 22.51 -3.54 -9.29
N GLU A 303 22.32 -2.46 -10.06
CA GLU A 303 23.33 -1.95 -10.99
C GLU A 303 24.57 -1.44 -10.27
N ILE A 304 24.41 -0.83 -9.08
CA ILE A 304 25.53 -0.44 -8.22
C ILE A 304 26.31 -1.67 -7.77
N ALA A 305 25.62 -2.73 -7.30
CA ALA A 305 26.26 -3.97 -6.88
C ALA A 305 27.00 -4.65 -8.04
N GLU A 306 26.42 -4.67 -9.24
CA GLU A 306 27.04 -5.24 -10.43
C GLU A 306 28.25 -4.41 -10.90
N LYS A 307 28.16 -3.08 -10.86
CA LYS A 307 29.26 -2.18 -11.18
C LYS A 307 30.42 -2.35 -10.19
N LEU A 308 30.13 -2.42 -8.89
CA LEU A 308 31.13 -2.70 -7.86
C LEU A 308 31.78 -4.08 -8.01
N ARG A 309 31.01 -5.09 -8.46
CA ARG A 309 31.53 -6.42 -8.76
C ARG A 309 32.49 -6.41 -9.97
N LYS A 310 32.11 -5.70 -11.05
CA LYS A 310 32.96 -5.52 -12.25
C LYS A 310 34.22 -4.71 -11.93
N ASP A 311 34.11 -3.65 -11.14
CA ASP A 311 35.26 -2.82 -10.74
C ASP A 311 36.25 -3.57 -9.83
N LYS A 312 35.76 -4.48 -8.97
CA LYS A 312 36.63 -5.38 -8.18
C LYS A 312 37.33 -6.41 -9.06
N GLN A 313 36.67 -6.94 -10.10
CA GLN A 313 37.27 -7.88 -11.05
C GLN A 313 38.28 -7.22 -11.99
N SER A 314 38.11 -5.94 -12.32
CA SER A 314 39.06 -5.17 -13.16
C SER A 314 40.33 -4.73 -12.42
N LYS A 315 40.38 -4.87 -11.09
CA LYS A 315 41.53 -4.48 -10.25
C LYS A 315 42.32 -5.69 -9.70
N MET A 316 41.95 -6.92 -10.11
CA MET A 316 42.73 -8.14 -9.91
C MET A 316 43.37 -8.55 -11.24
#